data_AF-A0AAU1VY75-F1
#
_entry.id   AF-A0AAU1VY75-F1
#
_cell.length_a   1.000
_cell.length_b   1.000
_cell.length_c   1.000
_cell.angle_alpha   90.00
_cell.angle_beta   90.00
_cell.angle_gamma   90.00
#
_symmetry.space_group_name_H-M   'P 1'
#
loop_
_entity.id
_entity.type
_entity.pdbx_description
1 polymer ?
#
loop_
_entity_poly.entity_id
_entity_poly.type
_entity_poly.pdbx_seq_one_letter_code
_entity_poly.pdbx_strand_id
1 'polypeptide(L)' 'MTTPEQPTPLNWGDRTHSRSTPAPCVLCSKPAMLRSHAGEAVHKVCAESWNLRNPREVRFVSDDRPRRRKDAGAHA' A
#
# COMPACT_ATOMS: atom_id res chain seq x y z
N MET A 1 -22.83 1.77 18.01
CA MET A 1 -22.45 1.00 16.81
C MET A 1 -21.14 1.59 16.30
N THR A 2 -20.01 1.09 16.77
CA THR A 2 -18.69 1.59 16.33
C THR A 2 -18.40 0.91 15.00
N THR A 3 -18.54 1.64 13.90
CA THR A 3 -18.06 1.22 12.58
C THR A 3 -16.59 0.80 12.75
N PRO A 4 -16.17 -0.40 12.32
CA PRO A 4 -14.74 -0.70 12.30
C PRO A 4 -14.10 0.37 11.42
N GLU A 5 -13.14 1.09 11.99
CA GLU A 5 -12.31 2.06 11.28
C GLU A 5 -11.67 1.30 10.12
N GLN A 6 -12.25 1.44 8.93
CA GLN A 6 -11.79 0.71 7.76
C GLN A 6 -10.39 1.23 7.45
N PRO A 7 -9.40 0.34 7.27
CA PRO A 7 -8.05 0.77 6.99
C PRO A 7 -8.03 1.62 5.70
N THR A 8 -7.29 2.73 5.74
CA THR A 8 -7.26 3.67 4.63
C THR A 8 -6.72 2.98 3.37
N PRO A 9 -7.40 3.12 2.22
CA PRO A 9 -6.95 2.47 0.99
C PRO A 9 -5.54 2.94 0.60
N LEU A 10 -4.73 2.03 0.04
CA LEU A 10 -3.38 2.38 -0.38
C LEU A 10 -3.42 3.52 -1.41
N ASN A 11 -2.63 4.58 -1.22
CA ASN A 11 -2.51 5.63 -2.22
C ASN A 11 -1.62 5.18 -3.39
N TRP A 12 -2.20 4.45 -4.33
CA TRP A 12 -1.52 3.93 -5.52
C TRP A 12 -0.96 5.02 -6.46
N GLY A 13 -1.38 6.27 -6.31
CA GLY A 13 -0.88 7.40 -7.09
C GLY A 13 0.47 7.96 -6.59
N ASP A 14 0.90 7.60 -5.38
CA ASP A 14 2.22 7.98 -4.88
C ASP A 14 3.30 7.19 -5.64
N ARG A 15 4.23 7.92 -6.29
CA ARG A 15 5.35 7.34 -7.05
C ARG A 15 6.24 6.42 -6.23
N THR A 16 6.19 6.49 -4.90
CA THR A 16 6.89 5.55 -4.01
C THR A 16 6.40 4.11 -4.16
N HIS A 17 5.16 3.91 -4.64
CA HIS A 17 4.58 2.61 -4.90
C HIS A 17 4.76 2.12 -6.33
N SER A 18 5.40 2.88 -7.22
CA SER A 18 5.70 2.44 -8.58
C SER A 18 7.20 2.16 -8.76
N ARG A 19 7.52 1.11 -9.52
CA ARG A 19 8.89 0.80 -9.95
C ARG A 19 8.95 0.77 -11.47
N SER A 20 10.12 1.13 -12.00
CA SER A 20 10.39 1.08 -13.45
C SER A 20 10.56 -0.33 -13.99
N THR A 21 10.82 -1.31 -13.11
CA THR A 21 10.96 -2.73 -13.49
C THR A 21 9.75 -3.52 -13.00
N PRO A 22 9.04 -4.22 -13.90
CA PRO A 22 7.91 -5.06 -13.51
C PRO A 22 8.38 -6.27 -12.70
N ALA A 23 7.55 -6.69 -11.76
CA ALA A 23 7.70 -7.92 -10.99
C ALA A 23 6.38 -8.72 -10.99
N PRO A 24 6.41 -10.05 -10.83
CA PRO A 24 5.19 -10.86 -10.87
C PRO A 24 4.24 -10.48 -9.74
N CYS A 25 2.98 -10.20 -10.08
CA CYS A 25 1.92 -9.89 -9.11
C CYS A 25 1.72 -11.07 -8.16
N VAL A 26 1.76 -10.83 -6.84
CA VAL A 26 1.60 -11.89 -5.84
C VAL A 26 0.22 -12.56 -5.83
N LEU A 27 -0.78 -11.96 -6.50
CA LEU A 27 -2.16 -12.46 -6.55
C LEU A 27 -2.53 -13.13 -7.89
N CYS A 28 -1.95 -12.70 -9.01
CA CYS A 28 -2.31 -13.20 -10.34
C CYS A 28 -1.10 -13.59 -11.21
N SER A 29 0.11 -13.47 -10.67
CA SER A 29 1.40 -13.79 -11.30
C SER A 29 1.76 -12.98 -12.56
N LYS A 30 0.88 -12.10 -13.05
CA LYS A 30 1.14 -11.23 -14.20
C LYS A 30 2.08 -10.07 -13.82
N PRO A 31 2.88 -9.53 -14.76
CA PRO A 31 3.77 -8.41 -14.49
C PRO A 31 3.03 -7.19 -13.90
N ALA A 32 3.50 -6.70 -12.75
CA ALA A 32 2.98 -5.53 -12.05
C ALA A 32 4.11 -4.52 -11.81
N MET A 33 3.81 -3.25 -12.10
CA MET A 33 4.71 -2.11 -11.83
C MET A 33 4.50 -1.52 -10.44
N LEU A 34 3.30 -1.73 -9.88
CA LEU A 34 2.90 -1.23 -8.58
C LEU A 34 3.35 -2.19 -7.47
N ARG A 35 3.64 -1.63 -6.31
CA ARG A 35 4.02 -2.34 -5.10
C ARG A 35 3.18 -1.90 -3.92
N SER A 36 2.83 -2.84 -3.07
CA SER A 36 2.20 -2.56 -1.78
C SER A 36 3.14 -1.77 -0.87
N HIS A 37 2.64 -1.33 0.29
CA HIS A 37 3.49 -0.70 1.31
C HIS A 37 4.64 -1.63 1.76
N ALA A 38 4.38 -2.93 1.85
CA ALA A 38 5.38 -3.96 2.15
C ALA A 38 6.34 -4.27 0.99
N GLY A 39 6.20 -3.60 -0.17
CA GLY A 39 7.05 -3.81 -1.34
C GLY A 39 6.64 -4.99 -2.22
N GLU A 40 5.51 -5.63 -1.95
CA GLU A 40 4.98 -6.75 -2.74
C GLU A 40 4.44 -6.25 -4.08
N ALA A 41 4.89 -6.84 -5.19
CA ALA A 41 4.39 -6.46 -6.51
C ALA A 41 2.92 -6.89 -6.65
N VAL A 42 2.05 -5.94 -6.97
CA VAL A 42 0.60 -6.18 -7.03
C VAL A 42 -0.07 -5.16 -7.93
N HIS A 43 -1.05 -5.56 -8.74
CA HIS A 43 -1.89 -4.58 -9.44
C HIS A 43 -2.83 -3.91 -8.44
N LYS A 44 -3.11 -2.62 -8.64
CA LYS A 44 -4.11 -1.87 -7.88
C LYS A 44 -5.42 -2.67 -7.76
N VAL A 45 -5.96 -3.14 -8.88
CA VAL A 45 -7.23 -3.88 -8.90
C VAL A 45 -7.16 -5.22 -8.16
N CYS A 46 -6.02 -5.91 -8.19
CA CYS A 46 -5.84 -7.16 -7.47
C CYS A 46 -5.80 -6.91 -5.95
N ALA A 47 -5.11 -5.86 -5.53
CA ALA A 47 -5.06 -5.45 -4.13
C ALA A 47 -6.43 -4.98 -3.61
N GLU A 48 -7.16 -4.15 -4.37
CA GLU A 48 -8.51 -3.69 -4.00
C GLU A 48 -9.49 -4.87 -3.90
N SER A 49 -9.45 -5.79 -4.88
CA SER A 49 -10.26 -7.02 -4.85
C SER A 49 -9.94 -7.92 -3.66
N TRP A 50 -8.67 -7.96 -3.25
CA TRP A 50 -8.25 -8.72 -2.07
C TRP A 50 -8.74 -8.07 -0.78
N ASN A 51 -8.64 -6.74 -0.63
CA ASN A 51 -9.14 -6.02 0.55
C ASN A 51 -10.66 -6.17 0.70
N LEU A 52 -11.42 -6.16 -0.40
CA LEU A 52 -12.87 -6.43 -0.38
C LEU A 52 -13.21 -7.83 0.14
N ARG A 53 -12.36 -8.82 -0.12
CA ARG A 53 -12.53 -10.21 0.35
C ARG A 53 -11.97 -10.43 1.76
N ASN A 54 -11.05 -9.58 2.21
CA ASN A 54 -10.34 -9.70 3.47
C ASN A 54 -10.43 -8.37 4.27
N PRO A 55 -11.62 -7.98 4.76
CA PRO A 55 -11.84 -6.66 5.35
C PRO A 55 -11.10 -6.43 6.68
N ARG A 56 -10.56 -7.48 7.31
CA ARG A 56 -9.81 -7.40 8.57
C ARG A 56 -8.29 -7.38 8.38
N GLU A 57 -7.84 -7.50 7.14
CA GLU A 57 -6.41 -7.60 6.84
C GLU A 57 -5.84 -6.27 6.38
N VAL A 58 -4.55 -6.06 6.67
CA VAL A 58 -3.83 -4.80 6.38
C VAL A 58 -2.72 -4.96 5.32
N ARG A 59 -2.75 -6.05 4.55
CA ARG A 59 -1.67 -6.39 3.60
C ARG A 59 -1.54 -5.40 2.44
N PHE A 60 -2.65 -4.84 1.94
CA PHE A 60 -2.67 -3.92 0.80
C PHE A 60 -3.39 -2.60 1.11
N VAL A 61 -3.20 -2.08 2.32
CA VAL A 61 -3.74 -0.79 2.77
C VAL A 61 -2.61 0.20 2.99
N SER A 62 -2.91 1.50 3.05
CA SER A 62 -1.90 2.48 3.48
C SER A 62 -1.58 2.22 4.95
N ASP A 63 -0.29 2.23 5.32
CA ASP A 63 0.07 2.37 6.73
C ASP A 63 -0.46 3.74 7.20
N ASP A 64 -1.43 3.75 8.09
CA ASP A 64 -1.89 4.95 8.80
C ASP A 64 -0.84 5.48 9.78
N ARG A 65 0.36 4.89 9.83
CA ARG A 65 1.46 5.49 10.59
C ARG A 65 1.76 6.85 9.95
N PRO A 66 1.51 7.96 10.64
CA PRO A 66 1.97 9.25 10.15
C PRO A 66 3.47 9.09 9.94
N ARG A 67 3.93 9.36 8.70
CA ARG A 67 5.35 9.52 8.40
C ARG A 67 5.89 10.40 9.53
N ARG A 68 6.65 9.85 10.49
CA ARG A 68 7.33 10.65 11.50
C ARG A 68 8.08 11.69 10.69
N ARG A 69 7.61 12.94 10.75
CA ARG A 69 8.38 14.06 10.22
C ARG A 69 9.71 13.91 10.93
N LYS A 70 10.80 13.72 10.18
CA LYS A 70 12.14 13.86 10.75
C LYS A 70 12.11 15.22 11.45
N ASP A 71 12.21 15.20 12.78
CA ASP A 71 12.26 16.39 13.59
C ASP A 71 13.32 17.33 12.99
N ALA A 72 12.88 18.55 12.68
CA ALA A 72 13.74 19.65 12.34
C ALA A 72 14.63 19.93 13.56
N GLY A 73 15.88 19.47 13.51
CA GLY A 73 16.87 19.68 14.56
C GLY A 73 18.08 20.45 14.05
N ALA A 74 18.05 21.76 14.28
CA ALA A 74 19.15 22.72 14.45
C ALA A 74 20.51 22.45 13.75
N HIS A 75 20.87 23.35 12.83
CA HIS A 75 22.26 23.75 12.64
C HIS A 75 22.39 25.21 13.11
N ALA A 76 23.16 25.37 14.19
CA ALA A 76 23.56 26.63 14.80
C ALA A 76 24.51 27.42 13.89
#